data_AF-A0A7Y1Z5H5-F1
#
_entry.id   AF-A0A7Y1Z5H5-F1
#
_cell.length_a   1.000
_cell.length_b   1.000
_cell.length_c   1.000
_cell.angle_alpha   90.00
_cell.angle_beta   90.00
_cell.angle_gamma   90.00
#
_symmetry.space_group_name_H-M   'P 1'
#
loop_
_entity.id
_entity.type
_entity.pdbx_description
1 polymer ?
#
loop_
_entity_poly.entity_id
_entity_poly.type
_entity_poly.pdbx_seq_one_letter_code
_entity_poly.pdbx_strand_id
1 'polypeptide(L)'
;MGCYNSIVINAPADKVFDTLKNFHDVSWSKNVVTKVDPIGEKAGHEIGAKRVLNDAFHETLLTVDKAKRNFSYSIDEGPGPLNTNNIDGYIGKVSVRPITENDTAFVQWSSEWNSDKEGGIAEFCNPIYYALLQDLKQHFS
;
A
#
# COMPACT_ATOMS: atom_id res chain seq x y z
N MET A 1 9.99 -13.74 4.41
CA MET A 1 10.35 -12.53 5.20
C MET A 1 9.28 -11.46 4.94
N GLY A 2 9.21 -10.37 5.73
CA GLY A 2 8.14 -9.39 5.55
C GLY A 2 8.37 -8.05 6.24
N CYS A 3 7.60 -7.05 5.83
CA CYS A 3 7.48 -5.77 6.52
C CYS A 3 6.17 -5.70 7.28
N TYR A 4 6.16 -4.98 8.40
CA TYR A 4 4.97 -4.68 9.16
C TYR A 4 5.07 -3.28 9.75
N ASN A 5 4.18 -2.39 9.33
CA ASN A 5 4.08 -1.03 9.85
C ASN A 5 2.61 -0.72 10.13
N SER A 6 2.35 0.03 11.20
CA SER A 6 0.99 0.41 11.57
C SER A 6 0.93 1.79 12.18
N ILE A 7 -0.27 2.38 12.16
CA ILE A 7 -0.53 3.70 12.74
C ILE A 7 -1.99 3.82 13.18
N VAL A 8 -2.25 4.71 14.14
CA VAL A 8 -3.60 5.14 14.50
C VAL A 8 -3.93 6.45 13.79
N ILE A 9 -5.07 6.48 13.11
CA ILE A 9 -5.60 7.64 12.41
C ILE A 9 -6.81 8.18 13.17
N ASN A 10 -6.84 9.48 13.43
CA ASN A 10 -7.92 10.16 14.15
C ASN A 10 -9.16 10.39 13.26
N ALA A 11 -9.70 9.32 12.69
CA ALA A 11 -10.90 9.32 11.88
C ALA A 11 -11.57 7.93 11.86
N PRO A 12 -12.87 7.83 11.56
CA PRO A 12 -13.56 6.55 11.46
C PRO A 12 -12.97 5.65 10.36
N ALA A 13 -12.91 4.34 10.63
CA ALA A 13 -12.33 3.34 9.73
C ALA A 13 -12.90 3.37 8.30
N ASP A 14 -14.20 3.69 8.17
CA ASP A 14 -14.88 3.82 6.88
C ASP A 14 -14.29 4.96 6.05
N LYS A 15 -14.11 6.12 6.67
CA LYS A 15 -13.55 7.30 6.01
C LYS A 15 -12.10 7.08 5.60
N VAL A 16 -11.32 6.42 6.46
CA VAL A 16 -9.92 6.06 6.17
C VAL A 16 -9.85 5.07 5.02
N PHE A 17 -10.65 4.01 5.04
CA PHE A 17 -10.66 3.03 3.95
C PHE A 17 -11.20 3.61 2.65
N ASP A 18 -12.18 4.52 2.69
CA ASP A 18 -12.68 5.20 1.50
C ASP A 18 -11.61 6.03 0.78
N THR A 19 -10.64 6.55 1.53
CA THR A 19 -9.46 7.24 1.01
C THR A 19 -8.45 6.27 0.38
N LEU A 20 -8.31 5.06 0.94
CA LEU A 20 -7.32 4.08 0.51
C LEU A 20 -7.79 3.13 -0.60
N LYS A 21 -9.10 2.87 -0.71
CA LYS A 21 -9.67 1.80 -1.55
C LYS A 21 -9.56 2.07 -3.05
N ASN A 22 -9.31 3.31 -3.46
CA ASN A 22 -9.07 3.64 -4.85
C ASN A 22 -7.57 3.51 -5.15
N PHE A 23 -7.19 2.38 -5.73
CA PHE A 23 -5.80 2.05 -6.04
C PHE A 23 -5.13 3.05 -6.99
N HIS A 24 -5.88 3.82 -7.77
CA HIS A 24 -5.32 4.85 -8.65
C HIS A 24 -5.26 6.23 -8.00
N ASP A 25 -5.77 6.39 -6.78
CA ASP A 25 -5.73 7.64 -6.03
C ASP A 25 -4.85 7.49 -4.78
N VAL A 26 -3.67 8.10 -4.85
CA VAL A 26 -2.77 8.25 -3.70
C VAL A 26 -2.44 9.72 -3.47
N SER A 27 -3.38 10.62 -3.81
CA SER A 27 -3.25 12.07 -3.60
C SER A 27 -3.10 12.47 -2.13
N TRP A 28 -3.40 11.56 -1.20
CA TRP A 28 -3.17 11.70 0.23
C TRP A 28 -1.69 11.54 0.63
N SER A 29 -0.82 10.98 -0.20
CA SER A 29 0.62 10.78 0.09
C SER A 29 1.56 11.58 -0.81
N LYS A 30 1.45 12.90 -0.79
CA LYS A 30 2.23 13.77 -1.69
C LYS A 30 3.73 13.81 -1.37
N ASN A 31 4.15 13.41 -0.17
CA ASN A 31 5.57 13.40 0.19
C ASN A 31 6.28 12.13 -0.29
N VAL A 32 5.54 11.03 -0.48
CA VAL A 32 6.08 9.74 -0.95
C VAL A 32 5.77 9.52 -2.43
N VAL A 33 4.54 9.80 -2.85
CA VAL A 33 4.09 9.59 -4.23
C VAL A 33 3.87 10.93 -4.91
N THR A 34 4.75 11.23 -5.87
CA THR A 34 4.70 12.43 -6.69
C THR A 34 3.96 12.21 -7.99
N LYS A 35 3.87 10.95 -8.45
CA LYS A 35 3.22 10.58 -9.72
C LYS A 35 2.56 9.21 -9.65
N VAL A 36 1.40 9.11 -10.29
CA VAL A 36 0.62 7.87 -10.45
C VAL A 36 0.16 7.78 -11.89
N ASP A 37 0.57 6.73 -12.58
CA ASP A 37 0.10 6.43 -13.93
C ASP A 37 -0.71 5.13 -13.93
N PRO A 38 -2.05 5.19 -14.03
CA PRO A 38 -2.88 4.02 -14.26
C PRO A 38 -2.51 3.32 -15.58
N ILE A 39 -2.45 1.99 -15.55
CA ILE A 39 -2.13 1.18 -16.73
C ILE A 39 -3.33 0.29 -17.09
N GLY A 40 -3.74 0.36 -18.35
CA GLY A 40 -4.90 -0.36 -18.89
C GLY A 40 -6.23 0.34 -18.61
N GLU A 41 -7.34 -0.39 -18.79
CA GLU A 41 -8.69 0.17 -18.76
C GLU A 41 -9.42 -0.03 -17.42
N LYS A 42 -8.90 -0.90 -16.55
CA LYS A 42 -9.51 -1.22 -15.26
C LYS A 42 -9.45 -0.02 -14.32
N ALA A 43 -10.56 0.27 -13.65
CA ALA A 43 -10.60 1.31 -12.63
C ALA A 43 -9.85 0.89 -11.37
N GLY A 44 -9.37 1.84 -10.56
CA GLY A 44 -8.58 1.58 -9.36
C GLY A 44 -9.29 0.81 -8.24
N HIS A 45 -10.55 0.44 -8.40
CA HIS A 45 -11.29 -0.41 -7.46
C HIS A 45 -11.56 -1.82 -8.02
N GLU A 46 -11.06 -2.12 -9.21
CA GLU A 46 -11.26 -3.41 -9.89
C GLU A 46 -10.03 -4.29 -9.75
N ILE A 47 -10.23 -5.56 -9.41
CA ILE A 47 -9.14 -6.53 -9.29
C ILE A 47 -8.40 -6.65 -10.63
N GLY A 48 -7.07 -6.57 -10.58
CA GLY A 48 -6.17 -6.53 -11.71
C GLY A 48 -5.94 -5.13 -12.29
N ALA A 49 -6.44 -4.07 -11.66
CA ALA A 49 -6.03 -2.70 -11.95
C ALA A 49 -4.52 -2.55 -11.70
N LYS A 50 -3.86 -1.76 -12.54
CA LYS A 50 -2.40 -1.61 -12.53
C LYS A 50 -2.01 -0.15 -12.47
N ARG A 51 -0.89 0.13 -11.82
CA ARG A 51 -0.33 1.49 -11.74
C ARG A 51 1.18 1.48 -11.78
N VAL A 52 1.75 2.59 -12.21
CA VAL A 52 3.16 2.92 -12.00
C VAL A 52 3.23 4.10 -11.03
N LEU A 53 3.94 3.93 -9.90
CA LEU A 53 4.21 5.01 -8.95
C LEU A 53 5.61 5.56 -9.17
N ASN A 54 5.73 6.88 -9.23
CA ASN A 54 7.00 7.61 -9.38
C ASN A 54 7.88 7.08 -10.51
N ASP A 55 7.27 6.64 -11.62
CA ASP A 55 7.94 6.04 -12.78
C ASP A 55 8.78 4.79 -12.47
N ALA A 56 8.59 4.15 -11.30
CA ALA A 56 9.50 3.12 -10.80
C ALA A 56 8.79 1.88 -10.24
N PHE A 57 7.67 2.03 -9.53
CA PHE A 57 6.98 0.90 -8.90
C PHE A 57 5.79 0.47 -9.74
N HIS A 58 5.91 -0.68 -10.39
CA HIS A 58 4.84 -1.30 -11.16
C HIS A 58 4.06 -2.22 -10.24
N GLU A 59 2.80 -1.90 -10.02
CA GLU A 59 1.96 -2.63 -9.07
C GLU A 59 0.66 -3.11 -9.71
N THR A 60 0.22 -4.29 -9.31
CA THR A 60 -1.08 -4.86 -9.71
C THR A 60 -1.95 -5.11 -8.47
N LEU A 61 -3.18 -4.61 -8.49
CA LEU A 61 -4.18 -4.86 -7.46
C LEU A 61 -4.67 -6.32 -7.55
N LEU A 62 -4.59 -7.06 -6.45
CA LEU A 62 -4.90 -8.49 -6.40
C LEU A 62 -6.24 -8.78 -5.73
N THR A 63 -6.54 -8.11 -4.62
CA THR A 63 -7.79 -8.29 -3.88
C THR A 63 -8.28 -6.96 -3.33
N VAL A 64 -9.60 -6.82 -3.22
CA VAL A 64 -10.25 -5.73 -2.47
C VAL A 64 -11.46 -6.30 -1.74
N ASP A 65 -11.45 -6.24 -0.42
CA ASP A 65 -12.58 -6.58 0.43
C ASP A 65 -13.08 -5.32 1.14
N LYS A 66 -14.15 -4.73 0.61
CA LYS A 66 -14.76 -3.51 1.16
C LYS A 66 -15.40 -3.74 2.52
N ALA A 67 -15.92 -4.94 2.77
CA ALA A 67 -16.57 -5.28 4.04
C ALA A 67 -15.54 -5.44 5.16
N LYS A 68 -14.38 -6.03 4.84
CA LYS A 68 -13.26 -6.20 5.78
C LYS A 68 -12.23 -5.07 5.75
N ARG A 69 -12.44 -4.05 4.90
CA ARG A 69 -11.58 -2.86 4.71
C ARG A 69 -10.13 -3.23 4.50
N ASN A 70 -9.89 -4.13 3.55
CA ASN A 70 -8.55 -4.49 3.14
C ASN A 70 -8.42 -4.61 1.63
N PHE A 71 -7.20 -4.49 1.16
CA PHE A 71 -6.81 -4.82 -0.20
C PHE A 71 -5.38 -5.35 -0.21
N SER A 72 -5.03 -6.05 -1.28
CA SER A 72 -3.67 -6.52 -1.50
C SER A 72 -3.23 -6.24 -2.93
N TYR A 73 -1.93 -6.10 -3.13
CA TYR A 73 -1.33 -5.81 -4.42
C TYR A 73 0.03 -6.52 -4.55
N SER A 74 0.47 -6.77 -5.77
CA SER A 74 1.85 -7.18 -6.06
C SER A 74 2.70 -5.99 -6.46
N ILE A 75 4.00 -6.08 -6.19
CA ILE A 75 5.02 -5.29 -6.89
C ILE A 75 5.59 -6.20 -7.97
N ASP A 76 5.27 -5.89 -9.23
CA ASP A 76 5.67 -6.69 -10.38
C ASP A 76 7.09 -6.31 -10.83
N GLU A 77 7.44 -5.03 -10.70
CA GLU A 77 8.75 -4.47 -10.99
C GLU A 77 8.99 -3.23 -10.12
N GLY A 78 10.22 -3.05 -9.62
CA GLY A 78 10.58 -1.93 -8.76
C GLY A 78 12.08 -1.61 -8.78
N PRO A 79 12.47 -0.47 -8.21
CA PRO A 79 13.87 -0.06 -8.15
C PRO A 79 14.69 -0.87 -7.14
N GLY A 80 16.01 -0.92 -7.36
CA GLY A 80 16.96 -1.48 -6.40
C GLY A 80 16.67 -2.95 -6.06
N PRO A 81 16.44 -3.30 -4.78
CA PRO A 81 16.22 -4.68 -4.35
C PRO A 81 14.86 -5.25 -4.81
N LEU A 82 13.96 -4.41 -5.36
CA LEU A 82 12.65 -4.81 -5.88
C LEU A 82 12.68 -5.11 -7.39
N ASN A 83 13.87 -5.22 -8.00
CA ASN A 83 13.96 -5.61 -9.41
C ASN A 83 13.37 -7.02 -9.63
N THR A 84 12.89 -7.30 -10.84
CA THR A 84 12.25 -8.57 -11.22
C THR A 84 13.12 -9.80 -10.96
N ASN A 85 14.44 -9.63 -10.96
CA ASN A 85 15.38 -10.71 -10.68
C ASN A 85 15.50 -11.02 -9.20
N ASN A 86 15.19 -10.08 -8.30
CA ASN A 86 15.36 -10.19 -6.85
C ASN A 86 14.03 -10.30 -6.08
N ILE A 87 12.90 -10.03 -6.73
CA ILE A 87 11.58 -10.16 -6.14
C ILE A 87 10.87 -11.41 -6.67
N ASP A 88 10.30 -12.20 -5.78
CA ASP A 88 9.46 -13.35 -6.13
C ASP A 88 8.27 -13.41 -5.17
N GLY A 89 7.06 -13.38 -5.73
CA GLY A 89 5.81 -13.43 -4.98
C GLY A 89 5.62 -12.30 -3.96
N TYR A 90 6.04 -11.06 -4.25
CA TYR A 90 5.79 -9.94 -3.35
C TYR A 90 4.32 -9.58 -3.27
N ILE A 91 3.78 -9.56 -2.06
CA ILE A 91 2.41 -9.19 -1.78
C ILE A 91 2.39 -8.12 -0.69
N GLY A 92 1.99 -6.90 -1.06
CA GLY A 92 1.60 -5.85 -0.13
C GLY A 92 0.15 -6.03 0.30
N LYS A 93 -0.14 -5.81 1.58
CA LYS A 93 -1.47 -5.91 2.20
C LYS A 93 -1.72 -4.68 3.05
N VAL A 94 -2.84 -4.01 2.81
CA VAL A 94 -3.33 -2.89 3.60
C VAL A 94 -4.63 -3.29 4.27
N SER A 95 -4.75 -3.03 5.57
CA SER A 95 -6.01 -3.25 6.30
C SER A 95 -6.31 -2.10 7.25
N VAL A 96 -7.60 -1.77 7.37
CA VAL A 96 -8.11 -0.74 8.27
C VAL A 96 -9.08 -1.39 9.24
N ARG A 97 -8.85 -1.23 10.53
CA ARG A 97 -9.71 -1.75 11.60
C ARG A 97 -10.26 -0.60 12.45
N PRO A 98 -11.53 -0.65 12.86
CA PRO A 98 -12.05 0.33 13.81
C PRO A 98 -11.44 0.12 15.20
N ILE A 99 -11.09 1.21 15.85
CA ILE A 99 -10.84 1.27 17.30
C ILE A 99 -12.13 1.79 17.91
N THR A 100 -12.97 0.87 18.40
CA THR A 100 -14.35 1.18 18.82
C THR A 100 -14.43 2.01 20.09
N GLU A 101 -13.36 2.08 20.88
CA GLU A 101 -13.30 2.86 22.11
C GLU A 101 -13.44 4.38 21.85
N ASN A 102 -12.90 4.87 20.74
CA ASN A 102 -12.77 6.31 20.47
C ASN A 102 -13.08 6.70 19.01
N ASP A 103 -13.73 5.81 18.24
CA ASP A 103 -14.10 6.02 16.83
C ASP A 103 -12.92 6.40 15.92
N THR A 104 -11.73 5.86 16.22
CA THR A 104 -10.52 6.02 15.40
C THR A 104 -10.23 4.76 14.58
N ALA A 105 -9.20 4.79 13.74
CA ALA A 105 -8.83 3.66 12.90
C ALA A 105 -7.39 3.19 13.16
N PHE A 106 -7.23 1.87 13.27
CA PHE A 106 -5.94 1.20 13.19
C PHE A 106 -5.67 0.83 11.73
N VAL A 107 -4.62 1.39 11.14
CA VAL A 107 -4.17 1.08 9.78
C VAL A 107 -2.91 0.26 9.85
N GLN A 108 -2.89 -0.87 9.13
CA GLN A 108 -1.73 -1.73 9.00
C GLN A 108 -1.34 -1.84 7.53
N TRP A 109 -0.05 -1.67 7.26
CA TRP A 109 0.58 -1.97 5.99
C TRP A 109 1.65 -3.05 6.21
N SER A 110 1.48 -4.18 5.55
CA SER A 110 2.40 -5.30 5.66
C SER A 110 2.76 -5.84 4.28
N SER A 111 3.90 -6.51 4.16
CA SER A 111 4.22 -7.25 2.95
C SER A 111 4.92 -8.57 3.26
N GLU A 112 4.81 -9.48 2.31
CA GLU A 112 5.48 -10.78 2.31
C GLU A 112 6.05 -11.05 0.92
N TRP A 113 7.18 -11.74 0.87
CA TRP A 113 7.82 -12.17 -0.38
C TRP A 113 8.66 -13.42 -0.12
N ASN A 114 8.98 -14.15 -1.19
CA ASN A 114 9.91 -15.26 -1.11
C ASN A 114 11.34 -14.74 -0.89
N SER A 115 11.98 -15.19 0.20
CA SER A 115 13.26 -14.66 0.68
C SER A 115 14.49 -15.45 0.21
N ASP A 116 14.34 -16.30 -0.80
CA ASP A 116 15.42 -17.11 -1.36
C ASP A 116 16.46 -16.30 -2.16
N LYS A 117 16.21 -14.98 -2.34
CA LYS A 117 17.03 -14.04 -3.11
C LYS A 117 17.69 -12.98 -2.22
N GLU A 118 18.47 -12.07 -2.82
CA GLU A 118 19.23 -11.03 -2.11
C GLU A 118 18.38 -10.24 -1.09
N GLY A 119 18.99 -9.94 0.06
CA GLY A 119 18.37 -9.13 1.12
C GLY A 119 18.23 -7.64 0.74
N GLY A 120 17.74 -6.81 1.67
CA GLY A 120 17.59 -5.36 1.43
C GLY A 120 16.16 -4.93 1.10
N ILE A 121 15.25 -5.86 0.76
CA ILE A 121 13.85 -5.52 0.47
C ILE A 121 13.17 -4.90 1.70
N ALA A 122 13.42 -5.45 2.89
CA ALA A 122 12.80 -4.96 4.12
C ALA A 122 13.34 -3.57 4.50
N GLU A 123 14.66 -3.40 4.41
CA GLU A 123 15.37 -2.15 4.66
C GLU A 123 14.93 -1.04 3.70
N PHE A 124 14.61 -1.40 2.46
CA PHE A 124 14.09 -0.49 1.44
C PHE A 124 12.60 -0.16 1.63
N CYS A 125 11.75 -1.17 1.90
CA CYS A 125 10.30 -0.98 1.99
C CYS A 125 9.84 -0.35 3.31
N ASN A 126 10.48 -0.67 4.44
CA ASN A 126 10.02 -0.19 5.76
C ASN A 126 9.96 1.34 5.86
N PRO A 127 10.99 2.11 5.43
CA PRO A 127 10.92 3.57 5.43
C PRO A 127 9.79 4.12 4.55
N ILE A 128 9.53 3.49 3.41
CA ILE A 128 8.45 3.89 2.49
C ILE A 128 7.09 3.69 3.15
N TYR A 129 6.85 2.52 3.77
CA TYR A 129 5.62 2.25 4.51
C TYR A 129 5.42 3.17 5.70
N TYR A 130 6.48 3.44 6.45
CA TYR A 130 6.42 4.41 7.53
C TYR A 130 6.00 5.79 7.00
N ALA A 131 6.63 6.28 5.94
CA ALA A 131 6.33 7.59 5.36
C ALA A 131 4.91 7.66 4.79
N LEU A 132 4.44 6.62 4.10
CA LEU A 132 3.04 6.51 3.63
C LEU A 132 2.07 6.62 4.81
N LEU A 133 2.30 5.87 5.89
CA LEU A 133 1.42 5.93 7.06
C LEU A 133 1.43 7.30 7.73
N GLN A 134 2.58 8.01 7.76
CA GLN A 134 2.64 9.38 8.27
C GLN A 134 1.87 10.36 7.39
N ASP A 135 2.00 10.27 6.07
CA ASP A 135 1.24 11.10 5.13
C ASP A 135 -0.27 10.88 5.28
N LEU A 136 -0.70 9.62 5.41
CA LEU A 136 -2.09 9.28 5.68
C LEU A 136 -2.58 9.95 6.98
N LYS A 137 -1.78 9.90 8.04
CA LYS A 137 -2.12 10.56 9.31
C LYS A 137 -2.26 12.07 9.16
N GLN A 138 -1.34 12.70 8.42
CA GLN A 138 -1.39 14.14 8.14
C GLN A 138 -2.62 14.52 7.32
N HIS A 139 -3.04 13.69 6.37
CA HIS A 139 -4.26 13.91 5.57
C HIS A 139 -5.54 13.99 6.43
N PHE A 140 -5.55 13.33 7.60
CA PHE A 140 -6.68 13.31 8.54
C PHE A 140 -6.49 14.20 9.77
N SER A 141 -5.42 14.98 9.82
CA SER A 141 -5.13 15.91 10.93
C SER A 141 -5.74 17.29 10.73
#